data_AF-A0A3D3BDJ0-F1
#
_entry.id   AF-A0A3D3BDJ0-F1
#
_cell.length_a   1.000
_cell.length_b   1.000
_cell.length_c   1.000
_cell.angle_alpha   90.00
_cell.angle_beta   90.00
_cell.angle_gamma   90.00
#
_symmetry.space_group_name_H-M   'P 1'
#
loop_
_entity.id
_entity.type
_entity.pdbx_description
1 polymer ?
#
loop_
_entity_poly.entity_id
_entity_poly.type
_entity_poly.pdbx_seq_one_letter_code
_entity_poly.pdbx_strand_id
1 'polypeptide(L)' 'MNTGTSAAEKMKTVKAAWDKAPAGPKKDEALRHYQAAEKALAAKKDADCIRELDATTRTLM' A
#
# COMPACT_ATOMS: atom_id res chain seq x y z
N MET A 1 -15.60 -12.10 11.41
CA MET A 1 -14.36 -11.27 11.40
C MET A 1 -13.28 -12.15 10.79
N ASN A 2 -13.07 -12.06 9.49
CA ASN A 2 -12.13 -12.93 8.79
C ASN A 2 -10.84 -12.14 8.60
N THR A 3 -9.92 -12.31 9.54
CA THR A 3 -8.60 -11.65 9.60
C THR A 3 -7.63 -12.28 8.60
N GLY A 4 -8.04 -12.37 7.34
CA GLY A 4 -7.13 -12.55 6.21
C GLY A 4 -7.05 -11.22 5.50
N THR A 5 -6.21 -10.30 6.00
CA THR A 5 -6.06 -8.96 5.40
C THR A 5 -5.59 -9.12 3.97
N SER A 6 -6.56 -9.18 3.07
CA SER A 6 -6.30 -9.40 1.65
C SER A 6 -5.49 -8.22 1.16
N ALA A 7 -4.62 -8.42 0.17
CA ALA A 7 -3.82 -7.32 -0.38
C ALA A 7 -4.69 -6.10 -0.76
N ALA A 8 -5.93 -6.34 -1.22
CA ALA A 8 -6.95 -5.31 -1.46
C ALA A 8 -7.42 -4.54 -0.21
N GLU A 9 -7.52 -5.17 0.96
CA GLU A 9 -7.85 -4.48 2.22
C GLU A 9 -6.66 -3.65 2.72
N LYS A 10 -5.46 -4.23 2.65
CA LYS A 10 -4.21 -3.53 2.99
C LYS A 10 -4.03 -2.30 2.11
N MET A 11 -4.40 -2.38 0.82
CA MET A 11 -4.43 -1.24 -0.09
C MET A 11 -5.32 -0.11 0.40
N LYS A 12 -6.57 -0.41 0.78
CA LYS A 12 -7.50 0.62 1.27
C LYS A 12 -6.92 1.36 2.48
N THR A 13 -6.33 0.64 3.42
CA THR A 13 -5.68 1.22 4.61
C THR A 13 -4.50 2.11 4.24
N VAL A 14 -3.61 1.63 3.37
CA VAL A 14 -2.43 2.40 2.92
C VAL A 14 -2.84 3.63 2.13
N LYS A 15 -3.84 3.52 1.25
CA LYS A 15 -4.37 4.66 0.49
C LYS A 15 -4.94 5.73 1.42
N ALA A 16 -5.66 5.32 2.47
CA ALA A 16 -6.18 6.25 3.48
C ALA A 16 -5.07 6.92 4.31
N ALA A 17 -4.01 6.18 4.67
CA ALA A 17 -2.84 6.74 5.34
C ALA A 17 -2.09 7.73 4.43
N TRP A 18 -1.92 7.39 3.15
CA TRP A 18 -1.31 8.24 2.13
C TRP A 18 -2.10 9.52 1.88
N ASP A 19 -3.43 9.43 1.81
CA ASP A 19 -4.32 10.57 1.61
C ASP A 19 -4.17 11.59 2.75
N LYS A 20 -4.15 11.09 4.00
CA LYS A 20 -3.96 11.89 5.22
C LYS A 20 -2.52 12.40 5.41
N ALA A 21 -1.53 11.77 4.78
CA ALA A 21 -0.15 12.20 4.90
C ALA A 21 0.08 13.56 4.22
N PRO A 22 0.86 14.46 4.86
CA PRO A 22 1.19 15.75 4.28
C PRO A 22 1.94 15.57 2.95
N ALA A 23 1.69 16.47 2.00
CA ALA A 23 2.39 16.46 0.73
C ALA A 23 3.90 16.65 0.95
N GLY A 24 4.70 15.76 0.38
CA GLY A 24 6.14 15.73 0.58
C GLY A 24 6.76 14.48 -0.04
N PRO A 25 8.10 14.38 -0.04
CA PRO A 25 8.82 13.29 -0.71
C PRO A 25 8.41 11.89 -0.22
N LYS A 26 8.02 11.75 1.05
CA LYS A 26 7.45 10.52 1.61
C LYS A 26 6.13 10.11 0.94
N LYS A 27 5.27 11.08 0.60
CA LYS A 27 3.99 10.83 -0.06
C LYS A 27 4.20 10.39 -1.51
N ASP A 28 5.15 11.00 -2.23
CA ASP A 28 5.51 10.57 -3.59
C ASP A 28 6.10 9.16 -3.63
N GLU A 29 7.02 8.85 -2.70
CA GLU A 29 7.59 7.49 -2.59
C GLU A 29 6.51 6.46 -2.25
N ALA A 30 5.62 6.80 -1.30
CA ALA A 30 4.50 5.96 -0.94
C ALA A 30 3.52 5.73 -2.11
N LEU A 31 3.28 6.75 -2.95
CA LEU A 31 2.45 6.60 -4.15
C LEU A 31 3.08 5.61 -5.15
N ARG A 32 4.40 5.66 -5.31
CA ARG A 32 5.14 4.77 -6.21
C ARG A 32 5.05 3.31 -5.76
N HIS A 33 5.23 3.04 -4.47
CA HIS A 33 5.04 1.70 -3.89
C HIS A 33 3.58 1.25 -3.98
N TYR A 34 2.62 2.14 -3.73
CA TYR A 34 1.20 1.85 -3.86
C TYR A 34 0.82 1.43 -5.29
N GLN A 35 1.32 2.13 -6.32
CA GLN A 35 1.07 1.76 -7.71
C GLN A 35 1.70 0.40 -8.08
N ALA A 36 2.88 0.09 -7.53
CA ALA A 36 3.51 -1.23 -7.71
C ALA A 36 2.65 -2.33 -7.07
N ALA A 37 2.14 -2.08 -5.88
CA ALA A 37 1.22 -2.95 -5.18
C ALA A 37 -0.09 -3.17 -5.98
N GLU A 38 -0.65 -2.14 -6.63
CA GLU A 38 -1.90 -2.26 -7.43
C GLU A 38 -1.68 -3.20 -8.60
N LYS A 39 -0.53 -3.06 -9.27
CA LYS A 39 -0.14 -3.96 -10.37
C LYS A 39 0.08 -5.39 -9.88
N ALA A 40 0.73 -5.57 -8.73
CA ALA A 40 0.93 -6.88 -8.13
C ALA A 40 -0.42 -7.54 -7.77
N LEU A 41 -1.36 -6.79 -7.19
CA LEU A 41 -2.71 -7.25 -6.89
C LEU A 41 -3.47 -7.67 -8.16
N ALA A 42 -3.41 -6.84 -9.22
CA ALA A 42 -4.01 -7.16 -10.51
C ALA A 42 -3.40 -8.42 -11.15
N ALA A 43 -2.11 -8.67 -10.91
CA ALA A 43 -1.41 -9.88 -11.32
C ALA A 43 -1.64 -11.10 -10.39
N LYS A 44 -2.55 -11.00 -9.41
CA LYS A 44 -2.78 -12.01 -8.36
C LYS A 44 -1.52 -12.39 -7.57
N LYS A 45 -0.61 -11.43 -7.42
CA LYS A 45 0.61 -11.53 -6.61
C LYS A 45 0.37 -10.87 -5.25
N ASP A 46 -0.47 -11.48 -4.44
CA ASP A 46 -0.82 -10.94 -3.12
C ASP A 46 0.40 -10.76 -2.21
N ALA A 47 1.39 -11.66 -2.29
CA ALA A 47 2.63 -11.58 -1.51
C ALA A 47 3.46 -10.33 -1.86
N ASP A 48 3.66 -10.06 -3.15
CA ASP A 48 4.36 -8.85 -3.62
C ASP A 48 3.58 -7.59 -3.24
N CYS A 49 2.26 -7.61 -3.42
CA CYS A 49 1.40 -6.49 -3.03
C CYS A 49 1.51 -6.18 -1.53
N ILE A 50 1.42 -7.20 -0.68
CA ILE A 50 1.55 -7.04 0.78
C ILE A 50 2.93 -6.45 1.14
N ARG A 51 4.01 -6.91 0.48
CA ARG A 51 5.38 -6.42 0.70
C ARG A 51 5.52 -4.94 0.36
N GLU A 52 5.03 -4.54 -0.82
CA GLU A 52 5.07 -3.14 -1.27
C GLU A 52 4.21 -2.23 -0.36
N LEU A 53 3.06 -2.71 0.10
CA LEU A 53 2.19 -1.98 1.02
C LEU A 53 2.79 -1.83 2.42
N ASP A 54 3.55 -2.83 2.89
CA ASP A 54 4.32 -2.73 4.14
C ASP A 54 5.41 -1.66 4.03
N ALA A 55 6.14 -1.63 2.91
CA ALA A 55 7.13 -0.59 2.63
C ALA A 55 6.47 0.79 2.60
N THR A 56 5.34 0.92 1.91
CA THR A 56 4.54 2.16 1.85
C THR A 56 4.15 2.64 3.26
N THR A 57 3.66 1.72 4.10
CA THR A 57 3.25 2.03 5.48
C THR A 57 4.44 2.52 6.31
N ARG A 58 5.62 1.91 6.15
CA ARG A 58 6.86 2.31 6.84
C ARG A 58 7.37 3.67 6.39
N THR A 59 7.21 4.03 5.11
CA THR A 59 7.58 5.37 4.60
C THR A 59 6.64 6.46 5.12
N LEU A 60 5.35 6.13 5.28
CA LEU A 60 4.33 7.08 5.75
C LEU A 60 4.35 7.33 7.27
N MET A 61 4.77 6.34 8.06
CA MET A 61 5.04 6.52 9.51
C MET A 61 6.34 7.30 9.76
#